data_AF-A0A077W9X5-F1
#
_entry.id   AF-A0A077W9X5-F1
#
_cell.length_a   1.000
_cell.length_b   1.000
_cell.length_c   1.000
_cell.angle_alpha   90.00
_cell.angle_beta   90.00
_cell.angle_gamma   90.00
#
_symmetry.space_group_name_H-M   'P 1'
#
loop_
_entity.id
_entity.type
_entity.pdbx_description
1 polymer ?
#
loop_
_entity_poly.entity_id
_entity_poly.type
_entity_poly.pdbx_seq_one_letter_code
_entity_poly.pdbx_strand_id
1 'polypeptide(L)'
;MKVATAFQGVNSSIVKEARFTTLDLYRSLLKAATQFPEPHQRYFLRETVRERFRFHRHETSRPRVLRCLQEGSKALEIMENAKSNSVYMERIDTLASAKAGPLKHVVDKLRRIPDLKKRASAALDIRSSTSRKRDPKARMAAPEHLCELARITRPTPYQPPNPTSKRTKFTKRKPYMTAIRTHDANGIPFIRVRGWRQPTQTSMMIKTRVKKLQQWMDKIHELRDLKQMIRTERIFYANLGVYEDLKEYEYHMTEAEKHYSQLRSRFQSNNDDHESSSLKED
;
A
#
# COMPACT_ATOMS: atom_id res chain seq x y z
N MET A 1 11.29 20.98 23.50
CA MET A 1 10.32 21.40 22.46
C MET A 1 9.24 20.31 22.34
N LYS A 2 8.07 20.53 22.96
CA LYS A 2 6.89 19.65 22.83
C LYS A 2 6.15 20.02 21.55
N VAL A 3 6.39 19.27 20.47
CA VAL A 3 5.68 19.49 19.20
C VAL A 3 4.27 18.90 19.31
N ALA A 4 3.30 19.79 19.49
CA ALA A 4 1.90 19.71 19.09
C ALA A 4 1.33 18.32 18.69
N THR A 5 0.99 17.50 19.68
CA THR A 5 0.25 16.25 19.50
C THR A 5 -1.20 16.47 19.05
N ALA A 6 -1.80 17.63 19.33
CA ALA A 6 -3.17 17.97 18.97
C ALA A 6 -3.43 17.98 17.43
N PHE A 7 -2.43 18.32 16.62
CA PHE A 7 -2.57 18.33 15.15
C PHE A 7 -2.52 16.94 14.50
N GLN A 8 -2.02 15.92 15.20
CA GLN A 8 -2.01 14.55 14.66
C GLN A 8 -3.42 13.94 14.66
N GLY A 9 -4.26 14.29 15.64
CA GLY A 9 -5.65 13.82 15.75
C GLY A 9 -6.56 14.35 14.63
N VAL A 10 -6.55 15.67 14.40
CA VAL A 10 -7.39 16.33 13.37
C VAL A 10 -7.04 15.85 11.96
N ASN A 11 -5.76 15.63 11.68
CA ASN A 11 -5.36 15.08 10.38
C ASN A 11 -5.84 13.63 10.19
N SER A 12 -5.94 12.85 11.27
CA SER A 12 -6.40 11.46 11.18
C SER A 12 -7.91 11.33 10.88
N SER A 13 -8.75 12.22 11.43
CA SER A 13 -10.20 12.21 11.16
C SER A 13 -10.49 12.63 9.73
N ILE A 14 -9.87 13.71 9.25
CA ILE A 14 -10.00 14.19 7.86
C ILE A 14 -9.57 13.11 6.87
N VAL A 15 -8.48 12.39 7.14
CA VAL A 15 -8.02 11.29 6.27
C VAL A 15 -9.02 10.13 6.27
N LYS A 16 -9.61 9.79 7.43
CA LYS A 16 -10.65 8.75 7.52
C LYS A 16 -11.90 9.14 6.73
N GLU A 17 -12.36 10.37 6.88
CA GLU A 17 -13.52 10.91 6.17
C GLU A 17 -13.29 10.97 4.66
N ALA A 18 -12.14 11.49 4.21
CA ALA A 18 -11.75 11.50 2.81
C ALA A 18 -11.68 10.09 2.22
N ARG A 19 -11.17 9.12 2.99
CA ARG A 19 -11.14 7.71 2.57
C ARG A 19 -12.54 7.13 2.46
N PHE A 20 -13.42 7.41 3.42
CA PHE A 20 -14.80 6.93 3.42
C PHE A 20 -15.56 7.46 2.19
N THR A 21 -15.53 8.78 1.99
CA THR A 21 -16.16 9.45 0.84
C THR A 21 -15.62 8.94 -0.50
N THR A 22 -14.29 8.73 -0.61
CA THR A 22 -13.67 8.15 -1.81
C THR A 22 -14.20 6.74 -2.10
N LEU A 23 -14.29 5.88 -1.07
CA LEU A 23 -14.76 4.50 -1.24
C LEU A 23 -16.26 4.44 -1.56
N ASP A 24 -17.05 5.34 -0.97
CA ASP A 24 -18.47 5.42 -1.24
C ASP A 24 -18.74 5.88 -2.68
N LEU A 25 -18.08 6.96 -3.11
CA LEU A 25 -18.13 7.43 -4.50
C LEU A 25 -17.70 6.34 -5.50
N TYR A 26 -16.63 5.59 -5.18
CA TYR A 26 -16.19 4.46 -6.00
C TYR A 26 -17.28 3.38 -6.15
N ARG A 27 -17.95 3.00 -5.05
CA ARG A 27 -19.03 2.01 -5.08
C ARG A 27 -20.23 2.51 -5.88
N SER A 28 -20.62 3.76 -5.68
CA SER A 28 -21.73 4.40 -6.38
C SER A 28 -21.49 4.47 -7.89
N LEU A 29 -20.29 4.88 -8.32
CA LEU A 29 -19.89 4.87 -9.73
C LEU A 29 -19.92 3.46 -10.34
N LEU A 30 -19.42 2.45 -9.62
CA LEU A 30 -19.47 1.06 -10.11
C LEU A 30 -20.91 0.54 -10.20
N LYS A 31 -21.77 0.88 -9.23
CA LYS A 31 -23.18 0.52 -9.25
C LYS A 31 -23.91 1.19 -10.42
N ALA A 32 -23.69 2.49 -10.63
CA ALA A 32 -24.22 3.21 -11.78
C ALA A 32 -23.73 2.59 -13.11
N ALA A 33 -22.45 2.23 -13.21
CA ALA A 33 -21.89 1.61 -14.41
C ALA A 33 -22.58 0.28 -14.77
N THR A 34 -23.05 -0.50 -13.79
CA THR A 34 -23.75 -1.77 -14.05
C THR A 34 -25.16 -1.63 -14.60
N GLN A 35 -25.77 -0.43 -14.49
CA GLN A 35 -27.15 -0.18 -14.89
C GLN A 35 -27.31 0.17 -16.38
N PHE A 36 -26.21 0.30 -17.12
CA PHE A 36 -26.25 0.57 -18.56
C PHE A 36 -26.68 -0.68 -19.34
N PRO A 37 -27.52 -0.54 -20.39
CA PRO A 37 -28.06 -1.69 -21.11
C PRO A 37 -26.95 -2.47 -21.84
N GLU A 38 -26.09 -1.74 -22.55
CA GLU A 38 -25.11 -2.34 -23.43
C GLU A 38 -23.88 -2.89 -22.69
N PRO A 39 -23.39 -4.09 -23.04
CA PRO A 39 -22.26 -4.72 -22.36
C PRO A 39 -20.94 -3.96 -22.57
N HIS A 40 -20.70 -3.38 -23.75
CA HIS A 40 -19.48 -2.60 -24.01
C HIS A 40 -19.44 -1.31 -23.20
N GLN A 41 -20.59 -0.65 -23.00
CA GLN A 41 -20.71 0.54 -22.14
C GLN A 41 -20.42 0.19 -20.68
N ARG A 42 -21.04 -0.88 -20.16
CA ARG A 42 -20.79 -1.39 -18.81
C ARG A 42 -19.31 -1.70 -18.58
N TYR A 43 -18.69 -2.39 -19.53
CA TYR A 43 -17.25 -2.69 -19.50
C TYR A 43 -16.42 -1.41 -19.48
N PHE A 44 -16.65 -0.48 -20.41
CA PHE A 44 -15.90 0.76 -20.55
C PHE A 44 -15.96 1.60 -19.28
N LEU A 45 -17.16 1.83 -18.74
CA LEU A 45 -17.37 2.63 -17.54
C LEU A 45 -16.70 1.97 -16.33
N ARG A 46 -16.90 0.67 -16.13
CA ARG A 46 -16.32 -0.07 -15.01
C ARG A 46 -14.80 -0.01 -15.01
N GLU A 47 -14.17 -0.27 -16.15
CA GLU A 47 -12.71 -0.27 -16.24
C GLU A 47 -12.12 1.15 -16.21
N THR A 48 -12.81 2.14 -16.78
CA THR A 48 -12.40 3.55 -16.66
C THR A 48 -12.44 4.05 -15.22
N VAL A 49 -13.51 3.74 -14.47
CA VAL A 49 -13.61 4.05 -13.04
C VAL A 49 -12.47 3.38 -12.27
N ARG A 50 -12.25 2.08 -12.47
CA ARG A 50 -11.15 1.35 -11.83
C ARG A 50 -9.79 1.95 -12.15
N GLU A 51 -9.53 2.28 -13.40
CA GLU A 51 -8.26 2.84 -13.86
C GLU A 51 -8.00 4.21 -13.24
N ARG A 52 -8.99 5.10 -13.24
CA ARG A 52 -8.87 6.44 -12.64
C ARG A 52 -8.60 6.39 -11.14
N PHE A 53 -9.33 5.57 -10.38
CA PHE A 53 -9.10 5.42 -8.94
C PHE A 53 -7.74 4.79 -8.64
N ARG A 54 -7.30 3.80 -9.43
CA ARG A 54 -5.96 3.22 -9.32
C ARG A 54 -4.87 4.24 -9.60
N PHE A 55 -5.02 4.99 -10.69
CA PHE A 55 -4.05 5.99 -11.13
C PHE A 55 -3.78 7.05 -10.05
N HIS A 56 -4.81 7.47 -9.31
CA HIS A 56 -4.73 8.46 -8.23
C HIS A 56 -4.62 7.87 -6.81
N ARG A 57 -4.44 6.54 -6.65
CA ARG A 57 -4.39 5.87 -5.34
C ARG A 57 -3.33 6.44 -4.38
N HIS A 58 -2.22 6.92 -4.93
CA HIS A 58 -1.08 7.44 -4.18
C HIS A 58 -0.99 8.97 -4.20
N GLU A 59 -2.07 9.67 -4.57
CA GLU A 59 -2.12 11.13 -4.52
C GLU A 59 -2.14 11.60 -3.05
N THR A 60 -1.15 12.40 -2.67
CA THR A 60 -1.02 12.95 -1.30
C THR A 60 -1.44 14.42 -1.23
N SER A 61 -1.59 15.08 -2.38
CA SER A 61 -1.98 16.50 -2.45
C SER A 61 -3.47 16.68 -2.19
N ARG A 62 -3.82 17.28 -1.04
CA ARG A 62 -5.21 17.59 -0.66
C ARG A 62 -6.02 18.30 -1.76
N PRO A 63 -5.56 19.40 -2.38
CA PRO A 63 -6.34 20.07 -3.44
C PRO A 63 -6.56 19.18 -4.66
N ARG A 64 -5.60 18.29 -4.98
CA ARG A 64 -5.78 17.33 -6.08
C ARG A 64 -6.78 16.24 -5.75
N VAL A 65 -6.75 15.71 -4.52
CA VAL A 65 -7.74 14.72 -4.05
C VAL A 65 -9.15 15.30 -4.11
N LEU A 66 -9.35 16.52 -3.61
CA LEU A 66 -10.64 17.20 -3.68
C LEU A 66 -11.12 17.41 -5.12
N ARG A 67 -10.22 17.82 -6.02
CA ARG A 67 -10.55 17.93 -7.46
C ARG A 67 -10.96 16.59 -8.05
N CYS A 68 -10.24 15.50 -7.74
CA CYS A 68 -10.59 14.16 -8.21
C CYS A 68 -11.96 13.70 -7.70
N LEU A 69 -12.29 14.01 -6.44
CA LEU A 69 -13.60 13.73 -5.87
C LEU A 69 -14.70 14.52 -6.57
N GLN A 70 -14.50 15.82 -6.81
CA GLN A 70 -15.45 16.65 -7.57
C GLN A 70 -15.64 16.15 -9.01
N GLU A 71 -14.57 15.77 -9.70
CA GLU A 71 -14.64 15.17 -11.03
C GLU A 71 -15.41 13.84 -11.01
N GLY A 72 -15.20 13.02 -9.98
CA GLY A 72 -15.93 11.76 -9.79
C GLY A 72 -17.41 11.97 -9.49
N SER A 73 -17.77 12.95 -8.66
CA SER A 73 -19.17 13.31 -8.40
C SER A 73 -19.88 13.81 -9.67
N LYS A 74 -19.23 14.66 -10.46
CA LYS A 74 -19.75 15.09 -11.78
C LYS A 74 -19.91 13.92 -12.74
N ALA A 75 -18.96 12.98 -12.73
CA ALA A 75 -19.07 11.78 -13.56
C ALA A 75 -20.27 10.90 -13.14
N LEU A 76 -20.53 10.77 -11.83
CA LEU A 76 -21.69 10.06 -11.32
C LEU A 76 -23.00 10.72 -11.76
N GLU A 77 -23.10 12.04 -11.63
CA GLU A 77 -24.25 12.83 -12.09
C GLU A 77 -24.51 12.62 -13.59
N ILE A 78 -23.45 12.68 -14.43
CA ILE A 78 -23.56 12.41 -15.87
C ILE A 78 -24.07 10.98 -16.13
N MET A 79 -23.59 9.99 -15.37
CA MET A 79 -24.02 8.59 -15.53
C MET A 79 -25.47 8.37 -15.11
N GLU A 80 -25.94 9.05 -14.07
CA GLU A 80 -27.32 8.98 -13.63
C GLU A 80 -28.26 9.69 -14.62
N ASN A 81 -27.87 10.87 -15.09
CA ASN A 81 -28.61 11.63 -16.09
C ASN A 81 -28.62 10.95 -17.47
N ALA A 82 -27.62 10.14 -17.80
CA ALA A 82 -27.59 9.38 -19.05
C ALA A 82 -28.74 8.38 -19.20
N LYS A 83 -29.41 7.99 -18.10
CA LYS A 83 -30.58 7.12 -18.16
C LYS A 83 -31.81 7.79 -18.76
N SER A 84 -31.98 9.09 -18.52
CA SER A 84 -33.10 9.90 -19.01
C SER A 84 -32.74 10.73 -20.23
N ASN A 85 -31.45 11.03 -20.43
CA ASN A 85 -30.99 11.93 -21.48
C ASN A 85 -30.17 11.18 -22.56
N SER A 86 -30.70 11.13 -23.79
CA SER A 86 -30.09 10.47 -24.94
C SER A 86 -28.72 11.04 -25.30
N VAL A 87 -28.49 12.35 -25.12
CA VAL A 87 -27.23 13.01 -25.49
C VAL A 87 -26.06 12.47 -24.66
N TYR A 88 -26.26 12.27 -23.36
CA TYR A 88 -25.23 11.68 -22.50
C TYR A 88 -25.03 10.20 -22.81
N MET A 89 -26.10 9.47 -23.13
CA MET A 89 -26.03 8.07 -23.53
C MET A 89 -25.21 7.90 -24.82
N GLU A 90 -25.50 8.68 -25.85
CA GLU A 90 -24.74 8.69 -27.12
C GLU A 90 -23.27 9.06 -26.88
N ARG A 91 -23.00 10.04 -26.02
CA ARG A 91 -21.63 10.40 -25.67
C ARG A 91 -20.89 9.26 -24.98
N ILE A 92 -21.54 8.53 -24.07
CA ILE A 92 -20.95 7.34 -23.44
C ILE A 92 -20.72 6.25 -24.49
N ASP A 93 -21.68 6.04 -25.40
CA ASP A 93 -21.58 5.04 -26.45
C ASP A 93 -20.43 5.33 -27.41
N THR A 94 -20.28 6.58 -27.86
CA THR A 94 -19.16 7.01 -28.72
C THR A 94 -17.79 6.81 -28.07
N LEU A 95 -17.69 6.96 -26.75
CA LEU A 95 -16.47 6.67 -25.99
C LEU A 95 -16.25 5.15 -25.86
N ALA A 96 -17.28 4.39 -25.53
CA ALA A 96 -17.22 2.94 -25.30
C ALA A 96 -16.97 2.13 -26.59
N SER A 97 -17.50 2.60 -27.71
CA SER A 97 -17.30 2.04 -29.06
C SER A 97 -15.98 2.47 -29.72
N ALA A 98 -15.13 3.22 -29.02
CA ALA A 98 -13.86 3.75 -29.53
C ALA A 98 -13.99 4.63 -30.78
N LYS A 99 -15.16 5.24 -31.02
CA LYS A 99 -15.33 6.28 -32.05
C LYS A 99 -14.60 7.57 -31.67
N ALA A 100 -14.50 7.84 -30.36
CA ALA A 100 -13.81 8.99 -29.79
C ALA A 100 -13.03 8.64 -28.51
N GLY A 101 -12.22 9.59 -28.03
CA GLY A 101 -11.59 9.53 -26.71
C GLY A 101 -10.38 8.57 -26.60
N PRO A 102 -10.05 8.14 -25.37
CA PRO A 102 -8.86 7.34 -25.11
C PRO A 102 -8.85 5.98 -25.80
N LEU A 103 -10.01 5.32 -25.92
CA LEU A 103 -10.11 4.02 -26.57
C LEU A 103 -9.85 4.09 -28.08
N LYS A 104 -10.26 5.17 -28.75
CA LYS A 104 -9.89 5.41 -30.15
C LYS A 104 -8.38 5.42 -30.33
N HIS A 105 -7.68 6.19 -29.49
CA HIS A 105 -6.22 6.26 -29.53
C HIS A 105 -5.56 4.90 -29.24
N VAL A 106 -6.15 4.08 -28.37
CA VAL A 106 -5.70 2.70 -28.14
C VAL A 106 -5.85 1.87 -29.42
N VAL A 107 -7.02 1.88 -30.05
CA VAL A 107 -7.28 1.12 -31.28
C VAL A 107 -6.33 1.56 -32.41
N ASP A 108 -6.16 2.86 -32.60
CA ASP A 108 -5.23 3.42 -33.59
C ASP A 108 -3.79 2.97 -33.32
N LYS A 109 -3.37 2.99 -32.05
CA LYS A 109 -2.04 2.52 -31.66
C LYS A 109 -1.85 1.02 -31.90
N LEU A 110 -2.88 0.20 -31.65
CA LEU A 110 -2.83 -1.23 -31.93
C LEU A 110 -2.74 -1.48 -33.44
N ARG A 111 -3.52 -0.76 -34.25
CA ARG A 111 -3.49 -0.86 -35.73
C ARG A 111 -2.14 -0.51 -36.32
N ARG A 112 -1.40 0.42 -35.73
CA ARG A 112 -0.04 0.81 -36.15
C ARG A 112 1.01 -0.30 -35.96
N ILE A 113 0.75 -1.32 -35.15
CA ILE A 113 1.69 -2.44 -34.96
C ILE A 113 1.52 -3.42 -36.13
N PRO A 114 2.53 -3.63 -37.00
CA PRO A 114 2.37 -4.48 -38.18
C PRO A 114 2.25 -5.97 -37.81
N ASP A 115 3.02 -6.42 -36.84
CA ASP A 115 3.05 -7.81 -36.38
C ASP A 115 1.83 -8.15 -35.51
N LEU A 116 1.03 -9.13 -35.97
CA LEU A 116 -0.19 -9.59 -35.30
C LEU A 116 0.07 -10.14 -33.89
N LYS A 117 1.20 -10.84 -33.66
CA LYS A 117 1.52 -11.42 -32.34
C LYS A 117 1.83 -10.32 -31.33
N LYS A 118 2.62 -9.32 -31.74
CA LYS A 118 2.92 -8.14 -30.91
C LYS A 118 1.67 -7.30 -30.65
N ARG A 119 0.79 -7.18 -31.64
CA ARG A 119 -0.49 -6.49 -31.50
C ARG A 119 -1.40 -7.18 -30.48
N ALA A 120 -1.54 -8.51 -30.58
CA ALA A 120 -2.31 -9.30 -29.61
C ALA A 120 -1.74 -9.20 -28.19
N SER A 121 -0.40 -9.25 -28.05
CA SER A 121 0.27 -9.05 -26.76
C SER A 121 0.02 -7.65 -26.18
N ALA A 122 0.05 -6.60 -27.02
CA ALA A 122 -0.24 -5.24 -26.60
C ALA A 122 -1.70 -5.03 -26.17
N ALA A 123 -2.64 -5.80 -26.74
CA ALA A 123 -4.05 -5.75 -26.37
C ALA A 123 -4.37 -6.36 -24.99
N LEU A 124 -3.42 -7.10 -24.38
CA LEU A 124 -3.58 -7.65 -23.02
C LEU A 124 -3.60 -6.56 -21.93
N ASP A 125 -3.02 -5.39 -22.19
CA ASP A 125 -3.07 -4.25 -21.27
C ASP A 125 -3.11 -2.93 -22.05
N ILE A 126 -4.32 -2.41 -22.27
CA ILE A 126 -4.56 -1.17 -23.02
C ILE A 126 -4.32 0.11 -22.20
N ARG A 127 -3.89 -0.01 -20.94
CA ARG A 127 -3.59 1.15 -20.10
C ARG A 127 -2.43 1.99 -20.62
N SER A 128 -2.42 3.26 -20.23
CA SER A 128 -1.30 4.16 -20.48
C SER A 128 0.01 3.63 -19.89
N SER A 129 1.15 4.00 -20.47
CA SER A 129 2.47 3.59 -19.96
C SER A 129 2.72 4.10 -18.54
N THR A 130 2.18 5.26 -18.18
CA THR A 130 2.23 5.84 -16.82
C THR A 130 1.44 5.00 -15.83
N SER A 131 0.20 4.60 -16.18
CA SER A 131 -0.64 3.73 -15.36
C SER A 131 0.00 2.35 -15.13
N ARG A 132 0.60 1.76 -16.17
CA ARG A 132 1.37 0.50 -16.07
C ARG A 132 2.58 0.60 -15.14
N LYS A 133 3.31 1.72 -15.16
CA LYS A 133 4.44 1.96 -14.26
C LYS A 133 4.02 2.12 -12.80
N ARG A 134 2.87 2.77 -12.55
CA ARG A 134 2.32 2.96 -11.20
C ARG A 134 1.79 1.65 -10.61
N ASP A 135 1.00 0.91 -11.40
CA ASP A 135 0.40 -0.36 -10.99
C ASP A 135 0.75 -1.49 -11.97
N PRO A 136 1.92 -2.14 -11.79
CA PRO A 136 2.39 -3.19 -12.71
C PRO A 136 1.61 -4.50 -12.58
N LYS A 137 0.92 -4.72 -11.46
CA LYS A 137 0.13 -5.93 -11.20
C LYS A 137 -1.29 -5.85 -11.79
N ALA A 138 -1.84 -4.64 -11.93
CA ALA A 138 -3.13 -4.43 -12.55
C ALA A 138 -3.01 -4.62 -14.08
N ARG A 139 -4.12 -4.92 -14.75
CA ARG A 139 -4.23 -5.01 -16.22
C ARG A 139 -5.62 -4.60 -16.65
N MET A 140 -5.74 -4.12 -17.89
CA MET A 140 -7.01 -3.85 -18.56
C MET A 140 -6.94 -4.44 -19.96
N ALA A 141 -7.48 -5.65 -20.14
CA ALA A 141 -7.44 -6.33 -21.45
C ALA A 141 -8.48 -5.71 -22.39
N ALA A 142 -8.14 -5.52 -23.66
CA ALA A 142 -9.10 -5.03 -24.65
C ALA A 142 -10.33 -5.98 -24.72
N PRO A 143 -11.57 -5.45 -24.67
CA PRO A 143 -12.77 -6.23 -24.90
C PRO A 143 -12.85 -6.66 -26.37
N GLU A 144 -13.67 -7.67 -26.65
CA GLU A 144 -13.76 -8.34 -27.96
C GLU A 144 -14.06 -7.37 -29.11
N HIS A 145 -15.03 -6.47 -28.94
CA HIS A 145 -15.39 -5.48 -29.95
C HIS A 145 -14.23 -4.54 -30.31
N LEU A 146 -13.33 -4.22 -29.36
CA LEU A 146 -12.14 -3.43 -29.65
C LEU A 146 -11.05 -4.26 -30.35
N CYS A 147 -10.95 -5.56 -30.03
CA CYS A 147 -10.05 -6.48 -30.71
C CYS A 147 -10.42 -6.62 -32.19
N GLU A 148 -11.72 -6.73 -32.51
CA GLU A 148 -12.23 -6.75 -33.88
C GLU A 148 -11.86 -5.47 -34.63
N LEU A 149 -12.13 -4.30 -34.02
CA LEU A 149 -11.73 -3.01 -34.60
C LEU A 149 -10.21 -2.94 -34.83
N ALA A 150 -9.40 -3.52 -33.96
CA ALA A 150 -7.94 -3.56 -34.09
C ALA A 150 -7.41 -4.69 -35.01
N ARG A 151 -8.30 -5.48 -35.64
CA ARG A 151 -7.96 -6.64 -36.47
C ARG A 151 -7.10 -7.66 -35.71
N ILE A 152 -7.56 -8.08 -34.53
CA ILE A 152 -6.91 -9.08 -33.67
C ILE A 152 -7.76 -10.35 -33.67
N THR A 153 -7.24 -11.43 -34.26
CA THR A 153 -7.99 -12.65 -34.57
C THR A 153 -8.31 -13.54 -33.37
N ARG A 154 -7.68 -13.32 -32.20
CA ARG A 154 -8.02 -13.83 -30.86
C ARG A 154 -6.99 -13.32 -29.84
N PRO A 155 -7.40 -12.82 -28.67
CA PRO A 155 -6.44 -12.52 -27.61
C PRO A 155 -5.83 -13.83 -27.11
N THR A 156 -4.50 -13.95 -27.17
CA THR A 156 -3.81 -15.08 -26.54
C THR A 156 -4.17 -15.14 -25.05
N PRO A 157 -4.47 -16.32 -24.48
CA PRO A 157 -4.75 -16.44 -23.06
C PRO A 157 -3.60 -15.85 -22.26
N TYR A 158 -3.93 -15.08 -21.23
CA TYR A 158 -2.95 -14.38 -20.43
C TYR A 158 -2.02 -15.39 -19.73
N GLN A 159 -0.73 -15.31 -20.04
CA GLN A 159 0.32 -15.95 -19.24
C GLN A 159 0.96 -14.91 -18.34
N PRO A 160 0.92 -15.07 -17.00
CA PRO A 160 1.65 -14.18 -16.11
C PRO A 160 3.14 -14.21 -16.47
N PRO A 161 3.79 -13.04 -16.59
CA PRO A 161 5.22 -13.03 -16.80
C PRO A 161 5.84 -13.77 -15.62
N ASN A 162 6.61 -14.81 -15.91
CA ASN A 162 7.43 -15.46 -14.90
C ASN A 162 8.19 -14.35 -14.16
N PRO A 163 8.19 -14.34 -12.81
CA PRO A 163 8.86 -13.31 -12.05
C PRO A 163 10.33 -13.33 -12.48
N THR A 164 10.71 -12.40 -13.35
CA THR A 164 12.09 -12.27 -13.80
C THR A 164 12.88 -11.98 -12.54
N SER A 165 13.63 -12.97 -12.05
CA SER A 165 14.53 -12.78 -10.92
C SER A 165 15.43 -11.62 -11.34
N LYS A 166 15.26 -10.47 -10.68
CA LYS A 166 16.14 -9.33 -10.93
C LYS A 166 17.51 -9.83 -10.55
N ARG A 167 18.35 -10.15 -11.53
CA ARG A 167 19.76 -10.48 -11.32
C ARG A 167 20.35 -9.28 -10.59
N THR A 168 20.52 -9.41 -9.28
CA THR A 168 21.28 -8.47 -8.49
C THR A 168 22.67 -8.49 -9.10
N LYS A 169 23.09 -7.37 -9.68
CA LYS A 169 24.47 -7.22 -10.15
C LYS A 169 25.35 -7.28 -8.90
N PHE A 170 25.75 -8.48 -8.52
CA PHE A 170 26.73 -8.67 -7.46
C PHE A 170 28.04 -8.11 -7.98
N THR A 171 28.39 -6.90 -7.53
CA THR A 171 29.75 -6.39 -7.67
C THR A 171 30.65 -7.28 -6.83
N LYS A 172 31.56 -8.02 -7.47
CA LYS A 172 32.54 -8.86 -6.77
C LYS A 172 33.28 -8.00 -5.72
N ARG A 173 33.43 -8.55 -4.51
CA ARG A 173 34.18 -7.85 -3.43
C ARG A 173 35.63 -7.68 -3.86
N LYS A 174 36.21 -6.52 -3.57
CA LYS A 174 37.65 -6.28 -3.79
C LYS A 174 38.46 -6.89 -2.63
N PRO A 175 39.73 -7.28 -2.81
CA PRO A 175 40.52 -7.98 -1.78
C PRO A 175 40.65 -7.22 -0.44
N TYR A 176 40.72 -5.89 -0.48
CA TYR A 176 40.82 -5.05 0.72
C TYR A 176 39.47 -4.83 1.45
N MET A 177 38.36 -5.28 0.88
CA MET A 177 37.03 -5.13 1.46
C MET A 177 36.77 -6.23 2.48
N THR A 178 37.22 -6.00 3.72
CA THR A 178 36.99 -6.91 4.83
C THR A 178 35.64 -6.64 5.49
N ALA A 179 34.88 -7.70 5.75
CA ALA A 179 33.67 -7.63 6.55
C ALA A 179 34.07 -7.52 8.03
N ILE A 180 33.64 -6.44 8.68
CA ILE A 180 33.89 -6.16 10.09
C ILE A 180 32.56 -6.24 10.80
N ARG A 181 32.51 -6.97 11.92
CA ARG A 181 31.37 -6.93 12.82
C ARG A 181 31.44 -5.67 13.67
N THR A 182 30.43 -4.83 13.56
CA THR A 182 30.31 -3.59 14.33
C THR A 182 29.02 -3.60 15.12
N HIS A 183 28.99 -2.89 16.25
CA HIS A 183 27.80 -2.72 17.07
C HIS A 183 27.29 -1.29 16.92
N ASP A 184 25.97 -1.13 16.88
CA ASP A 184 25.34 0.17 17.04
C ASP A 184 25.40 0.62 18.52
N ALA A 185 25.07 1.88 18.81
CA ALA A 185 25.02 2.42 20.17
C ALA A 185 24.11 1.63 21.11
N ASN A 186 23.11 0.94 20.55
CA ASN A 186 22.17 0.08 21.29
C ASN A 186 22.66 -1.39 21.43
N GLY A 187 23.91 -1.67 21.06
CA GLY A 187 24.48 -3.03 21.09
C GLY A 187 24.00 -3.96 19.98
N ILE A 188 23.27 -3.45 18.98
CA ILE A 188 22.79 -4.29 17.86
C ILE A 188 23.96 -4.59 16.93
N PRO A 189 24.36 -5.87 16.76
CA PRO A 189 25.43 -6.21 15.83
C PRO A 189 24.97 -6.07 14.38
N PHE A 190 25.86 -5.59 13.52
CA PHE A 190 25.67 -5.61 12.08
C PHE A 190 27.02 -5.73 11.36
N ILE A 191 26.99 -6.29 10.16
CA ILE A 191 28.19 -6.43 9.33
C ILE A 191 28.40 -5.14 8.53
N ARG A 192 29.57 -4.53 8.69
CA ARG A 192 30.04 -3.40 7.90
C ARG A 192 31.25 -3.83 7.09
N VAL A 193 31.22 -3.65 5.78
CA VAL A 193 32.38 -3.90 4.94
C VAL A 193 33.22 -2.63 4.84
N ARG A 194 34.51 -2.70 5.20
CA ARG A 194 35.42 -1.54 5.13
C ARG A 194 35.56 -1.08 3.67
N GLY A 195 35.48 0.24 3.47
CA GLY A 195 35.56 0.84 2.13
C GLY A 195 34.30 0.65 1.26
N TRP A 196 33.23 0.04 1.79
CA TRP A 196 31.93 -0.03 1.12
C TRP A 196 30.93 0.90 1.79
N ARG A 197 30.18 1.68 1.00
CA ARG A 197 28.98 2.37 1.50
C ARG A 197 27.97 1.33 1.97
N GLN A 198 27.59 1.42 3.24
CA GLN A 198 26.60 0.56 3.85
C GLN A 198 25.27 0.62 3.04
N PRO A 199 24.70 -0.53 2.63
CA PRO A 199 23.44 -0.53 1.89
C PRO A 199 22.32 0.05 2.73
N THR A 200 21.46 0.88 2.12
CA THR A 200 20.31 1.51 2.80
C THR A 200 19.42 0.50 3.52
N GLN A 201 19.30 -0.72 2.98
CA GLN A 201 18.54 -1.82 3.60
C GLN A 201 19.07 -2.19 4.99
N THR A 202 20.39 -2.27 5.18
CA THR A 202 20.97 -2.60 6.49
C THR A 202 20.73 -1.47 7.50
N SER A 203 20.86 -0.21 7.10
CA SER A 203 20.54 0.94 7.96
C SER A 203 19.05 0.98 8.31
N MET A 204 18.16 0.67 7.36
CA MET A 204 16.72 0.55 7.63
C MET A 204 16.40 -0.61 8.56
N MET A 205 17.11 -1.74 8.43
CA MET A 205 16.98 -2.88 9.32
C MET A 205 17.34 -2.46 10.75
N ILE A 206 18.53 -1.88 10.96
CA ILE A 206 18.97 -1.38 12.27
C ILE A 206 17.94 -0.40 12.85
N LYS A 207 17.50 0.58 12.07
CA LYS A 207 16.49 1.56 12.49
C LYS A 207 15.16 0.90 12.90
N THR A 208 14.71 -0.10 12.14
CA THR A 208 13.47 -0.84 12.46
C THR A 208 13.63 -1.63 13.76
N ARG A 209 14.80 -2.23 13.98
CA ARG A 209 15.13 -2.95 15.23
C ARG A 209 15.17 -2.00 16.43
N VAL A 210 15.89 -0.88 16.33
CA VAL A 210 15.96 0.15 17.37
C VAL A 210 14.56 0.67 17.70
N LYS A 211 13.75 0.98 16.69
CA LYS A 211 12.36 1.44 16.90
C LYS A 211 11.53 0.41 17.66
N LYS A 212 11.67 -0.88 17.34
CA LYS A 212 10.93 -1.96 18.02
C LYS A 212 11.38 -2.11 19.48
N LEU A 213 12.69 -2.01 19.73
CA LEU A 213 13.23 -2.04 21.09
C LEU A 213 12.73 -0.85 21.93
N GLN A 214 12.70 0.36 21.34
CA GLN A 214 12.14 1.54 21.99
C GLN A 214 10.65 1.35 22.31
N GLN A 215 9.85 0.83 21.36
CA GLN A 215 8.43 0.56 21.58
C GLN A 215 8.19 -0.38 22.77
N TRP A 216 9.04 -1.39 22.96
CA TRP A 216 8.94 -2.29 24.12
C TRP A 216 9.33 -1.59 25.41
N MET A 217 10.39 -0.77 25.41
CA MET A 217 10.78 0.03 26.58
C MET A 217 9.66 0.99 26.99
N ASP A 218 9.09 1.72 26.03
CA ASP A 218 7.98 2.63 26.26
C ASP A 218 6.78 1.90 26.89
N LYS A 219 6.47 0.69 26.39
CA LYS A 219 5.37 -0.13 26.93
C LYS A 219 5.65 -0.63 28.35
N ILE A 220 6.90 -1.01 28.65
CA ILE A 220 7.30 -1.38 30.01
C ILE A 220 7.17 -0.19 30.96
N HIS A 221 7.58 1.01 30.53
CA HIS A 221 7.42 2.23 31.33
C HIS A 221 5.95 2.56 31.59
N GLU A 222 5.10 2.50 30.56
CA GLU A 222 3.64 2.70 30.69
C GLU A 222 3.02 1.73 31.71
N LEU A 223 3.38 0.44 31.67
CA LEU A 223 2.89 -0.57 32.63
C LEU A 223 3.35 -0.27 34.06
N ARG A 224 4.59 0.22 34.24
CA ARG A 224 5.10 0.61 35.56
C ARG A 224 4.37 1.83 36.12
N ASP A 225 4.08 2.81 35.28
CA ASP A 225 3.34 4.01 35.67
C ASP A 225 1.90 3.64 36.09
N LEU A 226 1.21 2.78 35.31
CA LEU A 226 -0.11 2.26 35.67
C LEU A 226 -0.09 1.47 36.98
N LYS A 227 0.93 0.63 37.19
CA LYS A 227 1.09 -0.12 38.43
C LYS A 227 1.28 0.81 39.64
N GLN A 228 2.04 1.90 39.46
CA GLN A 228 2.21 2.90 40.51
C GLN A 228 0.89 3.62 40.82
N MET A 229 0.08 3.92 39.80
CA MET A 229 -1.25 4.51 39.96
C MET A 229 -2.19 3.60 40.77
N ILE A 230 -2.27 2.31 40.42
CA ILE A 230 -3.07 1.32 41.15
C ILE A 230 -2.63 1.24 42.63
N ARG A 231 -1.33 1.32 42.89
CA ARG A 231 -0.81 1.34 44.27
C ARG A 231 -1.25 2.59 45.03
N THR A 232 -1.23 3.76 44.39
CA THR A 232 -1.73 4.99 45.01
C THR A 232 -3.24 4.95 45.26
N GLU A 233 -4.02 4.41 44.33
CA GLU A 233 -5.47 4.22 44.49
C GLU A 233 -5.80 3.26 45.63
N ARG A 234 -5.06 2.15 45.76
CA ARG A 234 -5.22 1.21 46.86
C ARG A 234 -4.98 1.87 48.23
N ILE A 235 -3.97 2.72 48.35
CA ILE A 235 -3.71 3.49 49.58
C ILE A 235 -4.87 4.46 49.84
N PHE A 236 -5.36 5.12 48.79
CA PHE A 236 -6.49 6.03 48.88
C PHE A 236 -7.77 5.33 49.40
N TYR A 237 -8.14 4.18 48.83
CA TYR A 237 -9.30 3.41 49.28
C TYR A 237 -9.15 2.89 50.70
N ALA A 238 -7.95 2.42 51.07
CA ALA A 238 -7.66 2.00 52.44
C ALA A 238 -7.90 3.13 53.45
N ASN A 239 -7.54 4.38 53.10
CA ASN A 239 -7.78 5.55 53.95
C ASN A 239 -9.27 5.90 54.06
N LEU A 240 -10.10 5.52 53.09
CA LEU A 240 -11.56 5.70 53.11
C LEU A 240 -12.30 4.54 53.81
N GLY A 241 -11.60 3.48 54.20
CA GLY A 241 -12.22 2.27 54.77
C GLY A 241 -12.95 1.42 53.73
N VAL A 242 -12.70 1.63 52.44
CA VAL A 242 -13.27 0.82 51.35
C VAL A 242 -12.25 -0.23 50.92
N TYR A 243 -12.67 -1.50 50.88
CA TYR A 243 -11.81 -2.61 50.46
C TYR A 243 -12.16 -3.08 49.05
N GLU A 244 -11.54 -2.47 48.04
CA GLU A 244 -11.55 -2.98 46.68
C GLU A 244 -10.37 -3.92 46.43
N ASP A 245 -10.61 -5.05 45.76
CA ASP A 245 -9.56 -5.99 45.38
C ASP A 245 -8.93 -5.61 44.03
N LEU A 246 -7.88 -4.79 44.08
CA LEU A 246 -7.10 -4.39 42.90
C LEU A 246 -5.94 -5.36 42.59
N LYS A 247 -5.83 -6.50 43.29
CA LYS A 247 -4.69 -7.42 43.14
C LYS A 247 -4.65 -8.08 41.76
N GLU A 248 -5.81 -8.39 41.18
CA GLU A 248 -5.91 -9.01 39.86
C GLU A 248 -5.33 -8.10 38.77
N TYR A 249 -5.62 -6.80 38.83
CA TYR A 249 -5.02 -5.81 37.92
C TYR A 249 -3.51 -5.70 38.08
N GLU A 250 -2.99 -5.66 39.32
CA GLU A 250 -1.53 -5.64 39.55
C GLU A 250 -0.86 -6.91 39.00
N TYR A 251 -1.50 -8.07 39.16
CA TYR A 251 -1.01 -9.34 38.61
C TYR A 251 -0.89 -9.28 37.09
N HIS A 252 -1.95 -8.89 36.36
CA HIS A 252 -1.92 -8.80 34.91
C HIS A 252 -0.87 -7.81 34.38
N MET A 253 -0.69 -6.67 35.06
CA MET A 253 0.36 -5.71 34.70
C MET A 253 1.76 -6.30 34.90
N THR A 254 1.99 -7.08 35.96
CA THR A 254 3.28 -7.76 36.17
C THR A 254 3.55 -8.86 35.15
N GLU A 255 2.52 -9.60 34.75
CA GLU A 255 2.64 -10.62 33.71
C GLU A 255 2.97 -9.98 32.36
N ALA A 256 2.28 -8.89 32.01
CA ALA A 256 2.56 -8.12 30.81
C ALA A 256 4.00 -7.55 30.82
N GLU A 257 4.46 -7.00 31.93
CA GLU A 257 5.84 -6.49 32.08
C GLU A 257 6.88 -7.61 31.86
N LYS A 258 6.65 -8.79 32.46
CA LYS A 258 7.49 -9.97 32.26
C LYS A 258 7.53 -10.39 30.79
N HIS A 259 6.37 -10.44 30.12
CA HIS A 259 6.28 -10.79 28.72
C HIS A 259 7.08 -9.83 27.83
N TYR A 260 6.95 -8.51 27.99
CA TYR A 260 7.74 -7.55 27.21
C TYR A 260 9.24 -7.59 27.53
N SER A 261 9.60 -7.86 28.78
CA SER A 261 10.99 -8.05 29.20
C SER A 261 11.60 -9.29 28.54
N GLN A 262 10.85 -10.40 28.45
CA GLN A 262 11.27 -11.61 27.74
C GLN A 262 11.39 -11.38 26.23
N LEU A 263 10.47 -10.62 25.62
CA LEU A 263 10.59 -10.27 24.20
C LEU A 263 11.86 -9.45 23.93
N ARG A 264 12.20 -8.53 24.83
CA ARG A 264 13.43 -7.74 24.75
C ARG A 264 14.68 -8.63 24.89
N SER A 265 14.72 -9.55 25.86
CA SER A 265 15.87 -10.43 26.06
C SER A 265 16.05 -11.41 24.91
N ARG A 266 14.97 -12.04 24.41
CA ARG A 266 15.02 -12.90 23.22
C ARG A 266 15.53 -12.17 21.98
N PHE A 267 15.17 -10.90 21.86
CA PHE A 267 15.62 -10.09 20.74
C PHE A 267 17.10 -9.72 20.83
N GLN A 268 17.66 -9.68 22.05
CA GLN A 268 19.09 -9.53 22.27
C GLN A 268 19.81 -10.87 22.01
N SER A 269 19.33 -11.98 22.58
CA SER A 269 19.95 -13.32 22.46
C SER A 269 19.91 -13.91 21.05
N ASN A 270 18.83 -13.72 20.29
CA ASN A 270 18.74 -14.22 18.92
C ASN A 270 19.74 -13.54 17.96
N ASN A 271 20.37 -12.43 18.37
CA ASN A 271 21.48 -11.87 17.60
C ASN A 271 22.79 -12.63 17.82
N ASP A 272 22.88 -13.40 18.90
CA ASP A 272 24.05 -14.18 19.25
C ASP A 272 23.95 -15.60 18.63
N ASP A 273 22.76 -16.20 18.50
CA ASP A 273 22.67 -17.57 17.95
C ASP A 273 22.84 -17.68 16.43
N HIS A 274 22.49 -16.64 15.66
CA HIS A 274 22.79 -16.60 14.22
C HIS A 274 24.31 -16.46 13.93
N GLU A 275 25.15 -16.31 14.96
CA GLU A 275 26.61 -16.15 14.89
C GLU A 275 27.36 -17.41 14.42
N SER A 276 26.81 -18.60 14.64
CA SER A 276 27.58 -19.85 14.51
C SER A 276 27.46 -20.53 13.15
N SER A 277 26.43 -20.20 12.36
CA SER A 277 26.16 -20.89 11.09
C SER A 277 26.75 -20.20 9.86
N SER A 278 27.02 -18.89 9.90
CA SER A 278 27.45 -18.13 8.71
C SER A 278 28.96 -17.91 8.59
N LEU A 279 29.75 -18.39 9.56
CA LEU A 279 31.22 -18.30 9.52
C LEU A 279 31.89 -19.59 8.98
N LYS A 280 31.10 -20.59 8.57
CA LYS A 280 31.60 -21.87 8.03
C LYS A 280 31.41 -22.03 6.51
N GLU A 281 30.87 -21.03 5.82
CA GLU A 281 30.69 -21.03 4.36
C GLU A 281 31.41 -19.84 3.74
N ASP A 282 32.73 -19.85 3.77
CA ASP A 282 33.62 -19.13 2.86
C ASP A 282 34.91 -19.96 2.70
#